data_AF-A0A9P8PK11-F1
#
_entry.id   AF-A0A9P8PK11-F1
#
_cell.length_a   1.000
_cell.length_b   1.000
_cell.length_c   1.000
_cell.angle_alpha   90.00
_cell.angle_beta   90.00
_cell.angle_gamma   90.00
#
_symmetry.space_group_name_H-M   'P 1'
#
loop_
_entity.id
_entity.type
_entity.pdbx_description
1 polymer ?
#
loop_
_entity_poly.entity_id
_entity_poly.type
_entity_poly.pdbx_seq_one_letter_code
_entity_poly.pdbx_strand_id
1 'polypeptide(L)'
;MTELYKRLVASPDSSSKKSSRASTRAPSRSGFNDDDNELINDINFGNIDELLSQRLNAVFSTFSSENSPKDTLNKLNSINAIIDSLGSTDVSSDARQFLLDKLYNLIINKPNLGDEYEDGYDFELDLLKLLKSFLSNKSPDDAILYVRALTSFIITNIDNASAVFSEDRSINILSILEKRIVDDSFDIEIRQCLIYSYTSLILAMYDGSGAFGVEDNLQFLTEILSNYLADLKTNSSLIVATIYGIGSTLTILIDHSNLNEKVEDVLEEISDVFVSSDIIDVVKSAAMLFGLGYEIYDYDDNNINEEDIDEDDDYTPLPYLNTYEIESRLDELVKLSSKKISKKDKREGRSLYRDVAKTVQLYSSKKARLERYKPKDKDSDREEFVLSHIKLSKSRSLAVNSWFAFFRLIQLKWVYSSGTHTQLANNDRLKDIIRDKPEESYAAQFQSTEELDEGDTSWGNQSTIKSNNKKRTQKIESGRKAKLDLSLEQSGVTNEEEDLI
;
A
#
# COMPACT_ATOMS: atom_id res chain seq x y z
N MET A 1 -37.40 -52.95 20.90
CA MET A 1 -38.57 -53.35 21.71
C MET A 1 -38.07 -53.47 23.14
N THR A 2 -38.42 -52.64 24.12
CA THR A 2 -39.50 -51.65 24.24
C THR A 2 -39.25 -50.90 25.57
N GLU A 3 -39.71 -49.65 25.66
CA GLU A 3 -40.01 -48.88 26.91
C GLU A 3 -38.82 -48.48 27.80
N LEU A 4 -38.46 -47.20 28.04
CA LEU A 4 -39.19 -45.94 28.10
C LEU A 4 -40.51 -45.99 28.88
N TYR A 5 -40.46 -45.42 30.09
CA TYR A 5 -41.55 -45.00 30.99
C TYR A 5 -42.07 -45.98 32.06
N LYS A 6 -41.55 -45.83 33.28
CA LYS A 6 -42.34 -45.55 34.50
C LYS A 6 -41.37 -45.09 35.61
N ARG A 7 -41.42 -43.80 35.99
CA ARG A 7 -42.15 -43.26 37.16
C ARG A 7 -41.55 -43.74 38.49
N LEU A 8 -41.35 -42.97 39.55
CA LEU A 8 -41.45 -41.55 39.91
C LEU A 8 -41.13 -41.56 41.44
N VAL A 9 -40.77 -40.42 42.03
CA VAL A 9 -40.75 -40.14 43.49
C VAL A 9 -39.47 -40.50 44.28
N ALA A 10 -38.62 -39.50 44.52
CA ALA A 10 -38.42 -38.89 45.85
C ALA A 10 -37.24 -37.91 45.86
N SER A 11 -37.54 -36.62 46.04
CA SER A 11 -36.73 -35.62 46.73
C SER A 11 -37.61 -35.15 47.91
N PRO A 12 -37.09 -34.63 49.04
CA PRO A 12 -35.97 -33.70 49.11
C PRO A 12 -35.01 -33.92 50.29
N ASP A 13 -33.82 -33.31 50.25
CA ASP A 13 -33.39 -32.49 51.38
C ASP A 13 -32.32 -31.47 51.00
N SER A 14 -32.54 -30.30 51.56
CA SER A 14 -31.87 -29.02 51.35
C SER A 14 -30.61 -28.87 52.18
N SER A 15 -29.56 -28.21 51.67
CA SER A 15 -28.93 -27.07 52.36
C SER A 15 -27.77 -26.41 51.60
N SER A 16 -27.83 -25.07 51.62
CA SER A 16 -26.75 -24.05 51.52
C SER A 16 -25.82 -24.06 50.29
N LYS A 17 -25.98 -23.15 49.33
CA LYS A 17 -25.61 -21.71 49.29
C LYS A 17 -24.10 -21.40 49.13
N LYS A 18 -23.82 -20.84 47.94
CA LYS A 18 -22.95 -19.68 47.60
C LYS A 18 -21.43 -19.89 47.47
N SER A 19 -20.94 -19.78 46.24
CA SER A 19 -19.92 -18.77 45.85
C SER A 19 -19.74 -18.75 44.33
N SER A 20 -20.52 -17.93 43.63
CA SER A 20 -20.28 -17.57 42.24
C SER A 20 -19.35 -16.37 42.21
N ARG A 21 -18.05 -16.61 42.00
CA ARG A 21 -17.11 -15.57 41.56
C ARG A 21 -17.44 -15.21 40.11
N ALA A 22 -18.32 -14.24 39.93
CA ALA A 22 -18.43 -13.48 38.70
C ALA A 22 -17.12 -12.68 38.53
N SER A 23 -16.21 -13.21 37.72
CA SER A 23 -15.04 -12.48 37.24
C SER A 23 -15.50 -11.54 36.12
N THR A 24 -16.01 -10.38 36.49
CA THR A 24 -16.15 -9.22 35.60
C THR A 24 -14.76 -8.70 35.26
N ARG A 25 -14.09 -9.36 34.31
CA ARG A 25 -12.96 -8.73 33.61
C ARG A 25 -13.57 -7.79 32.58
N ALA A 26 -13.61 -6.51 32.93
CA ALA A 26 -13.70 -5.44 31.95
C ALA A 26 -12.57 -5.63 30.91
N PRO A 27 -12.86 -5.58 29.60
CA PRO A 27 -11.81 -5.62 28.60
C PRO A 27 -11.09 -4.28 28.62
N SER A 28 -9.94 -4.23 29.31
CA SER A 28 -8.98 -3.13 29.17
C SER A 28 -8.40 -3.19 27.74
N ARG A 29 -9.08 -2.56 26.80
CA ARG A 29 -8.53 -2.13 25.51
C ARG A 29 -7.58 -0.96 25.76
N SER A 30 -6.29 -1.24 25.94
CA SER A 30 -5.21 -0.27 25.66
C SER A 30 -3.84 -0.96 25.82
N GLY A 31 -3.46 -1.74 24.83
CA GLY A 31 -2.07 -1.98 24.48
C GLY A 31 -1.98 -1.65 23.01
N PHE A 32 -1.41 -0.49 22.67
CA PHE A 32 -0.91 -0.23 21.32
C PHE A 32 0.28 -1.19 21.17
N ASN A 33 0.00 -2.39 20.65
CA ASN A 33 1.07 -3.26 20.16
C ASN A 33 1.63 -2.58 18.91
N ASP A 34 2.94 -2.72 18.67
CA ASP A 34 3.71 -2.33 17.47
C ASP A 34 3.17 -2.92 16.13
N ASP A 35 1.91 -3.36 16.08
CA ASP A 35 1.25 -4.01 14.94
C ASP A 35 0.50 -3.02 14.02
N ASP A 36 0.59 -1.70 14.22
CA ASP A 36 -0.19 -0.72 13.44
C ASP A 36 0.28 -0.51 11.99
N ASN A 37 1.23 -1.32 11.50
CA ASN A 37 1.66 -1.36 10.10
C ASN A 37 0.85 -2.38 9.27
N GLU A 38 -0.42 -2.65 9.62
CA GLU A 38 -1.24 -3.71 9.02
C GLU A 38 -1.46 -3.48 7.51
N LEU A 39 -1.99 -2.31 7.10
CA LEU A 39 -2.54 -2.13 5.74
C LEU A 39 -1.59 -2.48 4.60
N ILE A 40 -0.33 -2.03 4.64
CA ILE A 40 0.61 -2.34 3.56
C ILE A 40 1.21 -3.74 3.66
N ASN A 41 1.33 -4.29 4.87
CA ASN A 41 1.85 -5.64 5.07
C ASN A 41 0.83 -6.72 4.71
N ASP A 42 -0.44 -6.36 4.63
CA ASP A 42 -1.52 -7.27 4.24
C ASP A 42 -1.72 -7.38 2.72
N ILE A 43 -1.03 -6.56 1.93
CA ILE A 43 -1.07 -6.68 0.47
C ILE A 43 -0.33 -7.96 0.08
N ASN A 44 -1.10 -8.93 -0.40
CA ASN A 44 -0.58 -10.22 -0.83
C ASN A 44 -0.04 -10.13 -2.26
N PHE A 45 1.29 -10.12 -2.39
CA PHE A 45 1.97 -10.20 -3.68
C PHE A 45 2.19 -11.66 -4.14
N GLY A 46 1.31 -12.60 -3.78
CA GLY A 46 1.37 -13.99 -4.21
C GLY A 46 2.39 -14.86 -3.47
N ASN A 47 2.65 -14.60 -2.18
CA ASN A 47 3.65 -15.32 -1.35
C ASN A 47 5.08 -15.38 -1.92
N ILE A 48 5.42 -14.54 -2.91
CA ILE A 48 6.72 -14.58 -3.58
C ILE A 48 7.86 -14.35 -2.58
N ASP A 49 7.66 -13.50 -1.58
CA ASP A 49 8.67 -13.17 -0.57
C ASP A 49 8.99 -14.36 0.35
N GLU A 50 7.99 -15.19 0.64
CA GLU A 50 8.17 -16.44 1.38
C GLU A 50 8.92 -17.45 0.52
N LEU A 51 8.58 -17.56 -0.77
CA LEU A 51 9.27 -18.42 -1.73
C LEU A 51 10.74 -18.04 -1.88
N LEU A 52 11.06 -16.74 -2.04
CA LEU A 52 12.43 -16.23 -2.11
C LEU A 52 13.20 -16.55 -0.82
N SER A 53 12.59 -16.25 0.33
CA SER A 53 13.22 -16.47 1.64
C SER A 53 13.48 -17.95 1.95
N GLN A 54 12.54 -18.84 1.64
CA GLN A 54 12.70 -20.28 1.85
C GLN A 54 13.79 -20.86 0.94
N ARG A 55 13.85 -20.44 -0.32
CA ARG A 55 14.84 -20.91 -1.29
C ARG A 55 16.26 -20.45 -0.95
N LEU A 56 16.43 -19.18 -0.59
CA LEU A 56 17.75 -18.66 -0.22
C LEU A 56 18.32 -19.41 0.98
N ASN A 57 17.51 -19.65 2.00
CA ASN A 57 17.92 -20.40 3.19
C ASN A 57 18.27 -21.88 2.89
N ALA A 58 17.47 -22.54 2.06
CA ALA A 58 17.73 -23.93 1.65
C ALA A 58 19.07 -24.05 0.90
N VAL A 59 19.36 -23.13 -0.01
CA VAL A 59 20.58 -23.19 -0.82
C VAL A 59 21.82 -22.74 -0.02
N PHE A 60 21.69 -21.72 0.85
CA PHE A 60 22.81 -21.29 1.71
C PHE A 60 23.27 -22.41 2.65
N SER A 61 22.33 -23.23 3.15
CA SER A 61 22.64 -24.41 3.96
C SER A 61 23.42 -25.49 3.17
N THR A 62 23.20 -25.57 1.86
CA THR A 62 23.86 -26.53 0.97
C THR A 62 25.28 -26.08 0.65
N PHE A 63 25.47 -24.81 0.25
CA PHE A 63 26.80 -24.27 -0.09
C PHE A 63 27.74 -24.06 1.10
N SER A 64 27.20 -23.83 2.30
CA SER A 64 28.02 -23.72 3.53
C SER A 64 28.58 -25.06 3.99
N SER A 65 28.08 -26.18 3.46
CA SER A 65 28.51 -27.53 3.83
C SER A 65 29.66 -28.07 2.97
N GLU A 66 29.92 -27.47 1.81
CA GLU A 66 30.98 -27.89 0.89
C GLU A 66 32.13 -26.88 0.86
N ASN A 67 33.38 -27.36 0.87
CA ASN A 67 34.62 -26.59 0.72
C ASN A 67 34.69 -25.94 -0.68
N SER A 68 33.82 -24.96 -0.95
CA SER A 68 33.80 -24.25 -2.22
C SER A 68 34.98 -23.27 -2.30
N PRO A 69 35.68 -23.19 -3.44
CA PRO A 69 36.81 -22.28 -3.59
C PRO A 69 36.33 -20.82 -3.51
N LYS A 70 37.13 -19.96 -2.84
CA LYS A 70 36.83 -18.53 -2.62
C LYS A 70 36.44 -17.76 -3.89
N ASP A 71 36.96 -18.18 -5.05
CA ASP A 71 36.64 -17.58 -6.34
C ASP A 71 35.18 -17.79 -6.76
N THR A 72 34.56 -18.92 -6.40
CA THR A 72 33.14 -19.18 -6.67
C THR A 72 32.25 -18.28 -5.82
N LEU A 73 32.63 -18.04 -4.56
CA LEU A 73 31.88 -17.17 -3.66
C LEU A 73 31.93 -15.70 -4.11
N ASN A 74 33.09 -15.26 -4.63
CA ASN A 74 33.24 -13.90 -5.18
C ASN A 74 32.41 -13.70 -6.44
N LYS A 75 32.33 -14.69 -7.34
CA LYS A 75 31.45 -14.63 -8.52
C LYS A 75 29.97 -14.54 -8.14
N LEU A 76 29.55 -15.21 -7.07
CA LEU A 76 28.17 -15.17 -6.57
C LEU A 76 27.80 -13.85 -5.87
N ASN A 77 28.75 -12.95 -5.62
CA ASN A 77 28.49 -11.64 -5.04
C ASN A 77 28.63 -10.49 -6.05
N SER A 78 28.88 -10.80 -7.32
CA SER A 78 29.04 -9.84 -8.42
C SER A 78 27.83 -9.93 -9.34
N ILE A 79 27.16 -8.80 -9.56
CA ILE A 79 25.94 -8.71 -10.38
C ILE A 79 26.26 -9.10 -11.84
N ASN A 80 27.30 -8.50 -12.42
CA ASN A 80 27.74 -8.80 -13.78
C ASN A 80 28.09 -10.30 -13.97
N ALA A 81 28.79 -10.92 -13.01
CA ALA A 81 29.16 -12.34 -13.11
C ALA A 81 27.94 -13.27 -13.05
N ILE A 82 26.92 -12.90 -12.28
CA ILE A 82 25.66 -13.63 -12.24
C ILE A 82 24.91 -13.47 -13.57
N ILE A 83 24.80 -12.24 -14.10
CA ILE A 83 24.15 -11.98 -15.40
C ILE A 83 24.83 -12.76 -16.53
N ASP A 84 26.16 -12.78 -16.58
CA ASP A 84 26.93 -13.58 -17.53
C ASP A 84 26.63 -15.07 -17.39
N SER A 85 26.51 -15.56 -16.16
CA SER A 85 26.20 -16.96 -15.88
C SER A 85 24.78 -17.33 -16.34
N LEU A 86 23.80 -16.44 -16.15
CA LEU A 86 22.41 -16.63 -16.59
C LEU A 86 22.28 -16.73 -18.12
N GLY A 87 23.20 -16.12 -18.87
CA GLY A 87 23.26 -16.22 -20.32
C GLY A 87 23.81 -17.54 -20.86
N SER A 88 24.39 -18.40 -20.01
CA SER A 88 24.95 -19.68 -20.40
C SER A 88 23.87 -20.76 -20.57
N THR A 89 23.97 -21.56 -21.63
CA THR A 89 23.06 -22.68 -21.91
C THR A 89 23.20 -23.85 -20.94
N ASP A 90 24.31 -23.90 -20.19
CA ASP A 90 24.68 -25.06 -19.36
C ASP A 90 24.15 -24.97 -17.92
N VAL A 91 23.36 -23.94 -17.60
CA VAL A 91 22.83 -23.73 -16.24
C VAL A 91 21.52 -24.51 -16.06
N SER A 92 21.52 -25.43 -15.09
CA SER A 92 20.32 -26.16 -14.67
C SER A 92 19.23 -25.22 -14.16
N SER A 93 17.97 -25.66 -14.17
CA SER A 93 16.85 -24.83 -13.68
C SER A 93 17.05 -24.37 -12.24
N ASP A 94 17.44 -25.28 -11.35
CA ASP A 94 17.66 -24.96 -9.92
C ASP A 94 18.79 -23.95 -9.73
N ALA A 95 19.90 -24.11 -10.46
CA ALA A 95 21.01 -23.18 -10.41
C ALA A 95 20.61 -21.81 -10.94
N ARG A 96 19.80 -21.75 -12.01
CA ARG A 96 19.29 -20.50 -12.58
C ARG A 96 18.38 -19.77 -11.60
N GLN A 97 17.46 -20.49 -10.96
CA GLN A 97 16.57 -19.91 -9.94
C GLN A 97 17.37 -19.35 -8.77
N PHE A 98 18.39 -20.08 -8.30
CA PHE A 98 19.29 -19.58 -7.26
C PHE A 98 20.05 -18.32 -7.70
N LEU A 99 20.59 -18.31 -8.91
CA LEU A 99 21.28 -17.15 -9.46
C LEU A 99 20.36 -15.93 -9.56
N LEU A 100 19.11 -16.11 -10.01
CA LEU A 100 18.12 -15.03 -10.10
C LEU A 100 17.72 -14.49 -8.73
N ASP A 101 17.47 -15.37 -7.77
CA ASP A 101 17.17 -14.98 -6.39
C ASP A 101 18.35 -14.21 -5.77
N LYS A 102 19.57 -14.70 -5.97
CA LYS A 102 20.78 -14.02 -5.51
C LYS A 102 20.98 -12.67 -6.20
N LEU A 103 20.75 -12.59 -7.51
CA LEU A 103 20.82 -11.35 -8.28
C LEU A 103 19.82 -10.32 -7.74
N TYR A 104 18.55 -10.70 -7.60
CA TYR A 104 17.51 -9.86 -7.03
C TYR A 104 17.90 -9.34 -5.63
N ASN A 105 18.35 -10.23 -4.74
CA ASN A 105 18.78 -9.85 -3.40
C ASN A 105 19.98 -8.89 -3.40
N LEU A 106 20.92 -9.03 -4.34
CA LEU A 106 22.03 -8.07 -4.47
C LEU A 106 21.54 -6.70 -4.92
N ILE A 107 20.60 -6.63 -5.87
CA ILE A 107 20.05 -5.38 -6.38
C ILE A 107 19.28 -4.64 -5.28
N ILE A 108 18.32 -5.29 -4.63
CA ILE A 108 17.44 -4.61 -3.65
C ILE A 108 18.18 -4.13 -2.40
N ASN A 109 19.35 -4.70 -2.09
CA ASN A 109 20.18 -4.30 -0.96
C ASN A 109 21.25 -3.24 -1.32
N LYS A 110 21.35 -2.86 -2.59
CA LYS A 110 22.28 -1.85 -3.10
C LYS A 110 21.50 -0.62 -3.61
N PRO A 111 21.31 0.41 -2.77
CA PRO A 111 20.51 1.59 -3.14
C PRO A 111 21.11 2.43 -4.27
N ASN A 112 22.44 2.44 -4.40
CA ASN A 112 23.17 3.23 -5.39
C ASN A 112 23.97 2.30 -6.31
N LEU A 113 23.28 1.39 -7.01
CA LEU A 113 23.96 0.50 -7.95
C LEU A 113 24.64 1.28 -9.09
N GLY A 114 24.12 2.48 -9.44
CA GLY A 114 24.71 3.37 -10.45
C GLY A 114 26.20 3.63 -10.24
N ASP A 115 26.61 3.94 -9.01
CA ASP A 115 28.00 4.25 -8.66
C ASP A 115 28.96 3.09 -9.00
N GLU A 116 28.53 1.83 -8.84
CA GLU A 116 29.35 0.66 -9.17
C GLU A 116 29.54 0.48 -10.69
N TYR A 117 28.62 1.00 -11.50
CA TYR A 117 28.70 0.97 -12.96
C TYR A 117 29.51 2.14 -13.55
N GLU A 118 29.80 3.18 -12.77
CA GLU A 118 30.74 4.24 -13.20
C GLU A 118 32.21 3.74 -13.25
N ASP A 119 32.54 2.71 -12.46
CA ASP A 119 33.90 2.17 -12.29
C ASP A 119 34.30 1.07 -13.31
N GLY A 120 33.68 1.05 -14.49
CA GLY A 120 34.12 0.23 -15.64
C GLY A 120 33.26 -1.00 -15.97
N TYR A 121 32.05 -1.10 -15.43
CA TYR A 121 31.03 -2.05 -15.87
C TYR A 121 30.04 -1.38 -16.82
N ASP A 122 29.53 -2.12 -17.80
CA ASP A 122 28.59 -1.61 -18.80
C ASP A 122 27.17 -2.03 -18.41
N PHE A 123 26.42 -1.09 -17.81
CA PHE A 123 25.05 -1.30 -17.35
C PHE A 123 24.12 -1.68 -18.51
N GLU A 124 24.29 -1.02 -19.65
CA GLU A 124 23.46 -1.22 -20.83
C GLU A 124 23.66 -2.63 -21.39
N LEU A 125 24.92 -3.06 -21.51
CA LEU A 125 25.25 -4.41 -21.95
C LEU A 125 24.68 -5.48 -21.01
N ASP A 126 24.79 -5.28 -19.70
CA ASP A 126 24.26 -6.22 -18.70
C ASP A 126 22.72 -6.26 -18.71
N LEU A 127 22.06 -5.11 -18.88
CA LEU A 127 20.61 -5.02 -19.08
C LEU A 127 20.18 -5.81 -20.32
N LEU A 128 20.87 -5.63 -21.45
CA LEU A 128 20.57 -6.34 -22.70
C LEU A 128 20.77 -7.86 -22.56
N LYS A 129 21.81 -8.31 -21.87
CA LYS A 129 22.02 -9.73 -21.56
C LYS A 129 20.87 -10.28 -20.71
N LEU A 130 20.51 -9.59 -19.63
CA LEU A 130 19.45 -10.02 -18.73
C LEU A 130 18.09 -10.08 -19.46
N LEU A 131 17.79 -9.07 -20.26
CA LEU A 131 16.57 -9.02 -21.08
C LEU A 131 16.52 -10.16 -22.10
N LYS A 132 17.63 -10.43 -22.79
CA LYS A 132 17.73 -11.55 -23.74
C LYS A 132 17.48 -12.91 -23.05
N SER A 133 18.02 -13.09 -21.85
CA SER A 133 17.79 -14.29 -21.04
C SER A 133 16.33 -14.41 -20.59
N PHE A 134 15.69 -13.32 -20.17
CA PHE A 134 14.26 -13.29 -19.87
C PHE A 134 13.39 -13.62 -21.09
N LEU A 135 13.71 -13.06 -22.26
CA LEU A 135 12.97 -13.30 -23.49
C LEU A 135 13.08 -14.76 -23.96
N SER A 136 14.25 -15.37 -23.75
CA SER A 136 14.53 -16.76 -24.11
C SER A 136 14.02 -17.78 -23.09
N ASN A 137 13.56 -17.33 -21.92
CA ASN A 137 13.08 -18.21 -20.87
C ASN A 137 11.79 -18.92 -21.26
N LYS A 138 11.73 -20.21 -20.95
CA LYS A 138 10.56 -21.09 -21.16
C LYS A 138 10.00 -21.67 -19.87
N SER A 139 10.70 -21.49 -18.74
CA SER A 139 10.30 -22.02 -17.44
C SER A 139 9.38 -21.03 -16.72
N PRO A 140 8.15 -21.42 -16.34
CA PRO A 140 7.23 -20.54 -15.62
C PRO A 140 7.80 -20.13 -14.25
N ASP A 141 8.44 -21.07 -13.54
CA ASP A 141 9.06 -20.81 -12.24
C ASP A 141 10.19 -19.77 -12.31
N ASP A 142 10.95 -19.78 -13.41
CA ASP A 142 12.04 -18.82 -13.62
C ASP A 142 11.48 -17.45 -14.03
N ALA A 143 10.31 -17.42 -14.68
CA ALA A 143 9.75 -16.20 -15.25
C ALA A 143 9.46 -15.15 -14.18
N ILE A 144 8.89 -15.54 -13.04
CA ILE A 144 8.61 -14.63 -11.92
C ILE A 144 9.91 -14.01 -11.38
N LEU A 145 10.95 -14.83 -11.20
CA LEU A 145 12.25 -14.38 -10.70
C LEU A 145 12.96 -13.45 -11.69
N TYR A 146 12.90 -13.77 -12.99
CA TYR A 146 13.41 -12.90 -14.04
C TYR A 146 12.70 -11.56 -14.04
N VAL A 147 11.36 -11.55 -14.00
CA VAL A 147 10.58 -10.31 -13.98
C VAL A 147 11.01 -9.45 -12.79
N ARG A 148 11.08 -10.01 -11.58
CA ARG A 148 11.52 -9.24 -10.39
C ARG A 148 12.95 -8.73 -10.50
N ALA A 149 13.90 -9.58 -10.89
CA ALA A 149 15.29 -9.18 -11.03
C ALA A 149 15.47 -8.10 -12.11
N LEU A 150 14.79 -8.25 -13.26
CA LEU A 150 14.84 -7.30 -14.35
C LEU A 150 14.21 -5.95 -13.96
N THR A 151 13.02 -5.94 -13.37
CA THR A 151 12.35 -4.69 -12.97
C THR A 151 13.17 -3.94 -11.93
N SER A 152 13.64 -4.63 -10.88
CA SER A 152 14.48 -4.00 -9.86
C SER A 152 15.80 -3.49 -10.44
N PHE A 153 16.44 -4.21 -11.36
CA PHE A 153 17.66 -3.77 -12.03
C PHE A 153 17.44 -2.49 -12.83
N ILE A 154 16.35 -2.43 -13.62
CA ILE A 154 15.98 -1.25 -14.42
C ILE A 154 15.71 -0.05 -13.50
N ILE A 155 14.88 -0.19 -12.47
CA ILE A 155 14.49 0.94 -11.61
C ILE A 155 15.68 1.49 -10.81
N THR A 156 16.65 0.64 -10.45
CA THR A 156 17.84 1.08 -9.69
C THR A 156 18.74 2.01 -10.50
N ASN A 157 18.69 1.97 -11.84
CA ASN A 157 19.39 2.91 -12.70
C ASN A 157 18.56 3.20 -13.97
N ILE A 158 17.44 3.88 -13.74
CA ILE A 158 16.44 4.13 -14.78
C ILE A 158 16.94 5.09 -15.87
N ASP A 159 17.87 5.99 -15.55
CA ASP A 159 18.40 6.95 -16.52
C ASP A 159 19.23 6.22 -17.59
N ASN A 160 20.13 5.33 -17.18
CA ASN A 160 20.89 4.48 -18.12
C ASN A 160 19.97 3.47 -18.82
N ALA A 161 18.98 2.90 -18.12
CA ALA A 161 18.02 2.01 -18.77
C ALA A 161 17.20 2.74 -19.87
N SER A 162 16.83 4.00 -19.63
CA SER A 162 16.08 4.83 -20.59
C SER A 162 16.89 5.14 -21.85
N ALA A 163 18.21 5.25 -21.74
CA ALA A 163 19.09 5.38 -22.90
C ALA A 163 18.99 4.15 -23.82
N VAL A 164 19.07 2.94 -23.25
CA VAL A 164 18.93 1.67 -24.00
C VAL A 164 17.60 1.60 -24.76
N PHE A 165 16.50 1.97 -24.11
CA PHE A 165 15.17 1.92 -24.73
C PHE A 165 14.95 3.01 -25.78
N SER A 166 15.66 4.13 -25.67
CA SER A 166 15.59 5.23 -26.63
C SER A 166 16.39 4.94 -27.91
N GLU A 167 17.53 4.27 -27.79
CA GLU A 167 18.41 3.94 -28.92
C GLU A 167 17.88 2.79 -29.77
N ASP A 168 17.29 1.75 -29.15
CA ASP A 168 16.69 0.62 -29.86
C ASP A 168 15.20 0.45 -29.53
N ARG A 169 14.35 1.03 -30.39
CA ARG A 169 12.89 0.92 -30.29
C ARG A 169 12.37 -0.53 -30.34
N SER A 170 13.15 -1.49 -30.85
CA SER A 170 12.78 -2.91 -30.83
C SER A 170 12.83 -3.51 -29.42
N ILE A 171 13.43 -2.80 -28.47
CA ILE A 171 13.66 -3.18 -27.08
C ILE A 171 12.76 -2.35 -26.14
N ASN A 172 11.58 -1.92 -26.60
CA ASN A 172 10.63 -1.30 -25.70
C ASN A 172 10.09 -2.34 -24.69
N ILE A 173 10.61 -2.28 -23.46
CA ILE A 173 10.25 -3.21 -22.39
C ILE A 173 8.76 -3.15 -22.04
N LEU A 174 8.13 -1.96 -22.07
CA LEU A 174 6.71 -1.80 -21.78
C LEU A 174 5.87 -2.56 -22.81
N SER A 175 6.15 -2.38 -24.11
CA SER A 175 5.46 -3.11 -25.17
C SER A 175 5.70 -4.63 -25.14
N ILE A 176 6.87 -5.08 -24.65
CA ILE A 176 7.15 -6.50 -24.42
C ILE A 176 6.28 -7.05 -23.29
N LEU A 177 6.13 -6.29 -22.19
CA LEU A 177 5.30 -6.67 -21.05
C LEU A 177 3.83 -6.71 -21.42
N GLU A 178 3.30 -5.68 -22.12
CA GLU A 178 1.91 -5.63 -22.59
C GLU A 178 1.53 -6.91 -23.36
N LYS A 179 2.36 -7.29 -24.35
CA LYS A 179 2.14 -8.51 -25.13
C LYS A 179 2.09 -9.78 -24.29
N ARG A 180 2.90 -9.87 -23.23
CA ARG A 180 2.91 -11.03 -22.33
C ARG A 180 1.78 -10.99 -21.29
N ILE A 181 1.29 -9.82 -20.91
CA ILE A 181 0.16 -9.64 -19.99
C ILE A 181 -1.14 -10.15 -20.63
N VAL A 182 -1.34 -9.88 -21.93
CA VAL A 182 -2.53 -10.30 -22.69
C VAL A 182 -2.43 -11.73 -23.23
N ASP A 183 -1.28 -12.38 -23.12
CA ASP A 183 -1.07 -13.75 -23.59
C ASP A 183 -1.61 -14.75 -22.57
N ASP A 184 -2.80 -15.28 -22.84
CA ASP A 184 -3.48 -16.27 -22.01
C ASP A 184 -2.75 -17.62 -21.89
N SER A 185 -1.64 -17.83 -22.61
CA SER A 185 -0.78 -19.01 -22.42
C SER A 185 0.04 -18.94 -21.13
N PHE A 186 0.21 -17.75 -20.54
CA PHE A 186 0.86 -17.59 -19.24
C PHE A 186 -0.11 -17.80 -18.08
N ASP A 187 0.39 -18.44 -17.03
CA ASP A 187 -0.33 -18.60 -15.78
C ASP A 187 -0.70 -17.24 -15.16
N ILE A 188 -1.82 -17.22 -14.44
CA ILE A 188 -2.37 -16.03 -13.77
C ILE A 188 -1.33 -15.37 -12.87
N GLU A 189 -0.53 -16.16 -12.15
CA GLU A 189 0.50 -15.68 -11.23
C GLU A 189 1.63 -14.93 -11.96
N ILE A 190 2.04 -15.42 -13.14
CA ILE A 190 3.06 -14.78 -13.99
C ILE A 190 2.50 -13.47 -14.54
N ARG A 191 1.27 -13.49 -15.07
CA ARG A 191 0.60 -12.30 -15.59
C ARG A 191 0.40 -11.23 -14.52
N GLN A 192 0.07 -11.63 -13.31
CA GLN A 192 0.01 -10.72 -12.16
C GLN A 192 1.36 -10.04 -11.92
N CYS A 193 2.46 -10.80 -11.93
CA CYS A 193 3.81 -10.25 -11.78
C CYS A 193 4.19 -9.31 -12.93
N LEU A 194 3.77 -9.63 -14.16
CA LEU A 194 4.00 -8.78 -15.33
C LEU A 194 3.25 -7.44 -15.22
N ILE A 195 2.01 -7.43 -14.70
CA ILE A 195 1.25 -6.21 -14.44
C ILE A 195 1.98 -5.33 -13.43
N TYR A 196 2.38 -5.88 -12.27
CA TYR A 196 3.14 -5.10 -11.29
C TYR A 196 4.48 -4.59 -11.82
N SER A 197 5.17 -5.39 -12.64
CA SER A 197 6.39 -4.97 -13.32
C SER A 197 6.14 -3.77 -14.24
N TYR A 198 5.13 -3.89 -15.11
CA TYR A 198 4.75 -2.86 -16.05
C TYR A 198 4.40 -1.56 -15.33
N THR A 199 3.59 -1.61 -14.28
CA THR A 199 3.15 -0.42 -13.54
C THR A 199 4.26 0.19 -12.70
N SER A 200 5.16 -0.63 -12.14
CA SER A 200 6.34 -0.13 -11.42
C SER A 200 7.34 0.55 -12.35
N LEU A 201 7.51 0.04 -13.58
CA LEU A 201 8.33 0.68 -14.60
C LEU A 201 7.71 1.99 -15.08
N ILE A 202 6.39 2.03 -15.31
CA ILE A 202 5.68 3.28 -15.64
C ILE A 202 5.91 4.32 -14.55
N LEU A 203 5.73 3.95 -13.28
CA LEU A 203 5.99 4.84 -12.15
C LEU A 203 7.43 5.38 -12.19
N ALA A 204 8.44 4.52 -12.32
CA ALA A 204 9.83 4.96 -12.30
C ALA A 204 10.26 5.77 -13.53
N MET A 205 9.69 5.48 -14.71
CA MET A 205 10.03 6.12 -15.98
C MET A 205 9.36 7.49 -16.15
N TYR A 206 8.09 7.61 -15.73
CA TYR A 206 7.28 8.80 -15.99
C TYR A 206 7.07 9.69 -14.75
N ASP A 207 7.55 9.31 -13.57
CA ASP A 207 7.53 10.21 -12.43
C ASP A 207 8.36 11.48 -12.72
N GLY A 208 7.75 12.64 -12.53
CA GLY A 208 8.34 13.94 -12.88
C GLY A 208 8.35 14.26 -14.38
N SER A 209 7.79 13.43 -15.26
CA SER A 209 7.78 13.69 -16.71
C SER A 209 6.64 14.62 -17.18
N GLY A 210 5.80 15.10 -16.26
CA GLY A 210 4.61 15.90 -16.59
C GLY A 210 3.55 15.10 -17.37
N ALA A 211 3.35 13.83 -17.02
CA ALA A 211 2.32 12.94 -17.58
C ALA A 211 2.44 12.55 -19.07
N PHE A 212 3.41 13.09 -19.83
CA PHE A 212 3.51 12.84 -21.27
C PHE A 212 3.58 11.35 -21.64
N GLY A 213 2.57 10.84 -22.37
CA GLY A 213 2.54 9.48 -22.90
C GLY A 213 2.10 8.43 -21.87
N VAL A 214 1.59 8.86 -20.72
CA VAL A 214 1.07 7.96 -19.67
C VAL A 214 -0.37 7.54 -19.97
N GLU A 215 -1.10 8.31 -20.79
CA GLU A 215 -2.51 8.08 -21.13
C GLU A 215 -2.73 6.75 -21.85
N ASP A 216 -1.84 6.41 -22.80
CA ASP A 216 -1.89 5.13 -23.53
C ASP A 216 -1.71 3.95 -22.56
N ASN A 217 -0.84 4.11 -21.55
CA ASN A 217 -0.61 3.09 -20.53
C ASN A 217 -1.82 2.94 -19.60
N LEU A 218 -2.46 4.05 -19.21
CA LEU A 218 -3.71 4.02 -18.44
C LEU A 218 -4.82 3.35 -19.24
N GLN A 219 -4.97 3.69 -20.52
CA GLN A 219 -5.96 3.10 -21.40
C GLN A 219 -5.74 1.58 -21.50
N PHE A 220 -4.51 1.12 -21.73
CA PHE A 220 -4.19 -0.31 -21.74
C PHE A 220 -4.61 -1.00 -20.43
N LEU A 221 -4.31 -0.39 -19.28
CA LEU A 221 -4.69 -0.94 -17.97
C LEU A 221 -6.21 -1.01 -17.78
N THR A 222 -6.96 0.01 -18.21
CA THR A 222 -8.42 0.01 -18.14
C THR A 222 -9.02 -1.04 -19.09
N GLU A 223 -8.49 -1.19 -20.30
CA GLU A 223 -8.94 -2.21 -21.27
C GLU A 223 -8.74 -3.63 -20.72
N ILE A 224 -7.57 -3.94 -20.13
CA ILE A 224 -7.37 -5.26 -19.52
C ILE A 224 -8.21 -5.44 -18.25
N LEU A 225 -8.48 -4.37 -17.49
CA LEU A 225 -9.37 -4.43 -16.33
C LEU A 225 -10.76 -4.88 -16.77
N SER A 226 -11.38 -4.20 -17.73
CA SER A 226 -12.70 -4.55 -18.27
C SER A 226 -12.77 -6.01 -18.72
N ASN A 227 -11.72 -6.48 -19.40
CA ASN A 227 -11.63 -7.89 -19.82
C ASN A 227 -11.58 -8.85 -18.64
N TYR A 228 -10.86 -8.52 -17.56
CA TYR A 228 -10.75 -9.37 -16.38
C TYR A 228 -12.01 -9.38 -15.52
N LEU A 229 -12.75 -8.26 -15.46
CA LEU A 229 -14.01 -8.15 -14.73
C LEU A 229 -15.09 -9.12 -15.27
N ALA A 230 -14.99 -9.53 -16.53
CA ALA A 230 -15.88 -10.54 -17.13
C ALA A 230 -15.84 -11.91 -16.44
N ASP A 231 -14.70 -12.28 -15.82
CA ASP A 231 -14.57 -13.45 -14.94
C ASP A 231 -13.87 -13.08 -13.63
N LEU A 232 -14.62 -12.36 -12.80
CA LEU A 232 -14.18 -11.82 -11.52
C LEU A 232 -13.50 -12.85 -10.59
N LYS A 233 -14.01 -14.10 -10.57
CA LYS A 233 -13.52 -15.12 -9.62
C LYS A 233 -12.17 -15.66 -10.06
N THR A 234 -12.04 -16.02 -11.32
CA THR A 234 -10.80 -16.56 -11.87
C THR A 234 -9.71 -15.50 -11.90
N ASN A 235 -10.06 -14.26 -12.26
CA ASN A 235 -9.10 -13.18 -12.48
C ASN A 235 -8.91 -12.25 -11.27
N SER A 236 -9.40 -12.62 -10.09
CA SER A 236 -9.37 -11.74 -8.90
C SER A 236 -7.98 -11.17 -8.58
N SER A 237 -6.91 -11.96 -8.71
CA SER A 237 -5.54 -11.52 -8.49
C SER A 237 -5.03 -10.56 -9.56
N LEU A 238 -5.43 -10.75 -10.83
CA LEU A 238 -5.13 -9.85 -11.94
C LEU A 238 -5.86 -8.52 -11.75
N ILE A 239 -7.14 -8.55 -11.41
CA ILE A 239 -7.96 -7.36 -11.14
C ILE A 239 -7.32 -6.52 -10.04
N VAL A 240 -6.92 -7.15 -8.93
CA VAL A 240 -6.25 -6.44 -7.82
C VAL A 240 -4.94 -5.78 -8.29
N ALA A 241 -4.10 -6.50 -9.05
CA ALA A 241 -2.86 -5.95 -9.57
C ALA A 241 -3.11 -4.79 -10.55
N THR A 242 -4.11 -4.92 -11.43
CA THR A 242 -4.49 -3.88 -12.38
C THR A 242 -5.04 -2.65 -11.67
N ILE A 243 -5.87 -2.80 -10.63
CA ILE A 243 -6.37 -1.68 -9.82
C ILE A 243 -5.23 -0.92 -9.14
N TYR A 244 -4.27 -1.62 -8.53
CA TYR A 244 -3.07 -0.99 -7.96
C TYR A 244 -2.21 -0.32 -9.03
N GLY A 245 -2.15 -0.90 -10.22
CA GLY A 245 -1.53 -0.32 -11.40
C GLY A 245 -2.17 1.01 -11.80
N ILE A 246 -3.49 0.98 -12.05
CA ILE A 246 -4.29 2.15 -12.42
C ILE A 246 -4.14 3.26 -11.39
N GLY A 247 -4.29 2.94 -10.10
CA GLY A 247 -4.12 3.94 -9.06
C GLY A 247 -2.73 4.56 -9.05
N SER A 248 -1.67 3.75 -9.22
CA SER A 248 -0.31 4.28 -9.37
C SER A 248 -0.17 5.16 -10.61
N THR A 249 -0.72 4.77 -11.75
CA THR A 249 -0.67 5.55 -13.00
C THR A 249 -1.42 6.87 -12.88
N LEU A 250 -2.58 6.89 -12.21
CA LEU A 250 -3.32 8.13 -11.92
C LEU A 250 -2.49 9.10 -11.07
N THR A 251 -1.63 8.63 -10.17
CA THR A 251 -0.73 9.51 -9.41
C THR A 251 0.34 10.19 -10.26
N ILE A 252 0.61 9.72 -11.48
CA ILE A 252 1.54 10.34 -12.42
C ILE A 252 0.82 11.41 -13.25
N LEU A 253 -0.48 11.22 -13.49
CA LEU A 253 -1.35 12.14 -14.24
C LEU A 253 -1.82 13.34 -13.41
N ILE A 254 -1.22 13.61 -12.26
CA ILE A 254 -1.75 14.56 -11.27
C ILE A 254 -1.88 16.00 -11.79
N ASP A 255 -0.98 16.40 -12.69
CA ASP A 255 -0.97 17.73 -13.31
C ASP A 255 -1.53 17.69 -14.75
N HIS A 256 -2.10 16.56 -15.17
CA HIS A 256 -2.66 16.40 -16.51
C HIS A 256 -4.03 17.08 -16.60
N SER A 257 -4.28 17.84 -17.68
CA SER A 257 -5.50 18.66 -17.83
C SER A 257 -6.81 17.86 -17.80
N ASN A 258 -6.75 16.58 -18.19
CA ASN A 258 -7.92 15.70 -18.25
C ASN A 258 -7.95 14.69 -17.10
N LEU A 259 -7.25 14.96 -15.98
CA LEU A 259 -7.22 14.04 -14.83
C LEU A 259 -8.63 13.67 -14.36
N ASN A 260 -9.52 14.65 -14.19
CA ASN A 260 -10.88 14.41 -13.69
C ASN A 260 -11.67 13.46 -14.56
N GLU A 261 -11.64 13.65 -15.89
CA GLU A 261 -12.27 12.74 -16.86
C GLU A 261 -11.73 11.30 -16.69
N LYS A 262 -10.40 11.16 -16.56
CA LYS A 262 -9.79 9.83 -16.36
C LYS A 262 -10.13 9.19 -15.03
N VAL A 263 -10.27 9.97 -13.96
CA VAL A 263 -10.73 9.47 -12.67
C VAL A 263 -12.18 9.02 -12.76
N GLU A 264 -13.06 9.82 -13.37
CA GLU A 264 -14.48 9.50 -13.55
C GLU A 264 -14.66 8.20 -14.36
N ASP A 265 -14.00 8.09 -15.52
CA ASP A 265 -14.04 6.89 -16.38
C ASP A 265 -13.65 5.62 -15.59
N VAL A 266 -12.55 5.71 -14.82
CA VAL A 266 -12.02 4.58 -14.05
C VAL A 266 -12.95 4.22 -12.89
N LEU A 267 -13.52 5.20 -12.20
CA LEU A 267 -14.41 4.96 -11.06
C LEU A 267 -15.77 4.41 -11.51
N GLU A 268 -16.26 4.84 -12.67
CA GLU A 268 -17.47 4.27 -13.30
C GLU A 268 -17.26 2.80 -13.67
N GLU A 269 -16.12 2.45 -14.29
CA GLU A 269 -15.81 1.06 -14.66
C GLU A 269 -15.75 0.11 -13.44
N ILE A 270 -15.24 0.58 -12.29
CA ILE A 270 -15.09 -0.27 -11.10
C ILE A 270 -16.30 -0.25 -10.15
N SER A 271 -17.26 0.66 -10.34
CA SER A 271 -18.34 0.87 -9.36
C SER A 271 -19.21 -0.36 -9.15
N ASP A 272 -19.60 -1.02 -10.25
CA ASP A 272 -20.45 -2.21 -10.21
C ASP A 272 -19.79 -3.33 -9.40
N VAL A 273 -18.48 -3.52 -9.58
CA VAL A 273 -17.71 -4.53 -8.86
C VAL A 273 -17.57 -4.16 -7.39
N PHE A 274 -17.33 -2.89 -7.06
CA PHE A 274 -17.23 -2.44 -5.67
C PHE A 274 -18.54 -2.65 -4.89
N VAL A 275 -19.68 -2.32 -5.52
CA VAL A 275 -21.00 -2.41 -4.89
C VAL A 275 -21.46 -3.87 -4.76
N SER A 276 -21.27 -4.68 -5.80
CA SER A 276 -21.88 -6.01 -5.90
C SER A 276 -20.99 -7.19 -5.50
N SER A 277 -19.66 -7.02 -5.47
CA SER A 277 -18.73 -8.12 -5.19
C SER A 277 -18.62 -8.46 -3.71
N ASP A 278 -18.41 -9.75 -3.43
CA ASP A 278 -18.05 -10.30 -2.12
C ASP A 278 -16.56 -10.73 -2.06
N ILE A 279 -15.79 -10.57 -3.14
CA ILE A 279 -14.37 -10.93 -3.17
C ILE A 279 -13.58 -9.84 -2.44
N ILE A 280 -13.18 -10.15 -1.21
CA ILE A 280 -12.59 -9.19 -0.27
C ILE A 280 -11.43 -8.40 -0.87
N ASP A 281 -10.48 -9.08 -1.52
CA ASP A 281 -9.27 -8.41 -2.02
C ASP A 281 -9.60 -7.42 -3.14
N VAL A 282 -10.54 -7.77 -4.03
CA VAL A 282 -11.04 -6.89 -5.09
C VAL A 282 -11.80 -5.71 -4.51
N VAL A 283 -12.67 -5.95 -3.52
CA VAL A 283 -13.44 -4.88 -2.85
C VAL A 283 -12.51 -3.94 -2.08
N LYS A 284 -11.47 -4.46 -1.41
CA LYS A 284 -10.45 -3.65 -0.73
C LYS A 284 -9.70 -2.77 -1.74
N SER A 285 -9.19 -3.34 -2.83
CA SER A 285 -8.44 -2.57 -3.84
C SER A 285 -9.33 -1.52 -4.51
N ALA A 286 -10.59 -1.86 -4.84
CA ALA A 286 -11.54 -0.90 -5.40
C ALA A 286 -11.86 0.24 -4.42
N ALA A 287 -12.05 -0.07 -3.12
CA ALA A 287 -12.25 0.96 -2.10
C ALA A 287 -11.06 1.92 -2.01
N MET A 288 -9.83 1.41 -2.03
CA MET A 288 -8.63 2.25 -2.05
C MET A 288 -8.61 3.15 -3.30
N LEU A 289 -9.02 2.64 -4.46
CA LEU A 289 -9.08 3.41 -5.70
C LEU A 289 -10.11 4.54 -5.62
N PHE A 290 -11.28 4.32 -5.01
CA PHE A 290 -12.21 5.40 -4.67
C PHE A 290 -11.56 6.42 -3.72
N GLY A 291 -10.86 5.96 -2.68
CA GLY A 291 -10.12 6.85 -1.78
C GLY A 291 -9.12 7.75 -2.53
N LEU A 292 -8.34 7.16 -3.45
CA LEU A 292 -7.43 7.90 -4.31
C LEU A 292 -8.16 8.87 -5.23
N GLY A 293 -9.19 8.40 -5.94
CA GLY A 293 -9.94 9.21 -6.91
C GLY A 293 -10.49 10.49 -6.29
N TYR A 294 -11.09 10.39 -5.09
CA TYR A 294 -11.55 11.55 -4.33
C TYR A 294 -10.40 12.44 -3.82
N GLU A 295 -9.25 11.87 -3.50
CA GLU A 295 -8.10 12.64 -3.02
C GLU A 295 -7.40 13.44 -4.13
N ILE A 296 -7.32 12.90 -5.34
CA ILE A 296 -6.54 13.51 -6.43
C ILE A 296 -7.37 14.41 -7.34
N TYR A 297 -8.70 14.29 -7.33
CA TYR A 297 -9.61 15.06 -8.16
C TYR A 297 -9.41 16.57 -8.00
N ASP A 298 -9.47 17.31 -9.10
CA ASP A 298 -9.39 18.75 -9.10
C ASP A 298 -10.79 19.35 -8.90
N TYR A 299 -10.99 19.99 -7.75
CA TYR A 299 -12.27 20.57 -7.35
C TYR A 299 -12.41 22.07 -7.72
N ASP A 300 -11.39 22.68 -8.34
CA ASP A 300 -11.32 24.14 -8.60
C ASP A 300 -11.62 25.00 -7.35
N ASP A 301 -11.10 24.58 -6.20
CA ASP A 301 -11.31 25.29 -4.91
C ASP A 301 -10.53 26.63 -4.85
N ASN A 302 -9.70 26.95 -5.86
CA ASN A 302 -8.79 28.10 -5.89
C ASN A 302 -9.46 29.45 -6.12
N ASN A 303 -10.69 29.49 -6.66
CA ASN A 303 -11.32 30.71 -7.18
C ASN A 303 -12.36 31.35 -6.25
N ILE A 304 -12.56 30.85 -5.02
CA ILE A 304 -13.77 31.20 -4.24
C ILE A 304 -13.41 31.71 -2.85
N ASN A 305 -13.79 32.96 -2.57
CA ASN A 305 -13.69 33.57 -1.24
C ASN A 305 -14.59 32.82 -0.25
N GLU A 306 -14.08 32.57 0.97
CA GLU A 306 -14.86 31.92 2.06
C GLU A 306 -16.17 32.68 2.39
N GLU A 307 -16.25 33.97 2.04
CA GLU A 307 -17.40 34.84 2.29
C GLU A 307 -18.55 34.69 1.26
N ASP A 308 -18.29 34.06 0.11
CA ASP A 308 -19.26 33.88 -0.99
C ASP A 308 -19.83 32.45 -1.06
N ILE A 309 -19.61 31.62 -0.04
CA ILE A 309 -20.19 30.27 0.03
C ILE A 309 -21.64 30.38 0.51
N ASP A 310 -22.56 30.70 -0.41
CA ASP A 310 -24.00 30.52 -0.17
C ASP A 310 -24.28 29.01 0.01
N GLU A 311 -24.98 28.63 1.09
CA GLU A 311 -25.36 27.23 1.40
C GLU A 311 -26.21 26.57 0.30
N ASP A 312 -26.72 27.35 -0.66
CA ASP A 312 -27.65 26.91 -1.71
C ASP A 312 -27.00 26.66 -3.09
N ASP A 313 -25.71 26.98 -3.31
CA ASP A 313 -25.01 26.80 -4.60
C ASP A 313 -24.09 25.55 -4.58
N ASP A 314 -24.67 24.44 -4.12
CA ASP A 314 -23.98 23.21 -3.66
C ASP A 314 -23.54 22.26 -4.79
N TYR A 315 -23.39 22.76 -6.03
CA TYR A 315 -22.87 21.92 -7.12
C TYR A 315 -21.34 21.80 -7.02
N THR A 316 -20.90 20.85 -6.20
CA THR A 316 -19.50 20.41 -6.16
C THR A 316 -19.33 19.30 -7.21
N PRO A 317 -18.47 19.45 -8.23
CA PRO A 317 -18.16 18.33 -9.11
C PRO A 317 -17.52 17.21 -8.29
N LEU A 318 -18.03 15.99 -8.44
CA LEU A 318 -17.57 14.81 -7.71
C LEU A 318 -16.99 13.78 -8.67
N PRO A 319 -15.94 13.04 -8.27
CA PRO A 319 -15.32 12.00 -9.09
C PRO A 319 -16.27 10.86 -9.50
N TYR A 320 -17.41 10.72 -8.83
CA TYR A 320 -18.40 9.70 -9.12
C TYR A 320 -19.81 10.22 -8.84
N LEU A 321 -20.71 10.07 -9.81
CA LEU A 321 -22.05 10.66 -9.77
C LEU A 321 -22.90 10.17 -8.58
N ASN A 322 -22.76 8.89 -8.20
CA ASN A 322 -23.55 8.29 -7.12
C ASN A 322 -22.73 8.09 -5.84
N THR A 323 -22.10 9.16 -5.35
CA THR A 323 -21.31 9.14 -4.09
C THR A 323 -22.05 8.50 -2.92
N TYR A 324 -23.36 8.72 -2.82
CA TYR A 324 -24.19 8.14 -1.76
C TYR A 324 -24.16 6.60 -1.76
N GLU A 325 -24.15 5.96 -2.93
CA GLU A 325 -24.06 4.51 -3.04
C GLU A 325 -22.72 3.98 -2.53
N ILE A 326 -21.63 4.68 -2.86
CA ILE A 326 -20.28 4.36 -2.39
C ILE A 326 -20.19 4.51 -0.86
N GLU A 327 -20.69 5.62 -0.32
CA GLU A 327 -20.72 5.85 1.13
C GLU A 327 -21.54 4.78 1.85
N SER A 328 -22.74 4.47 1.35
CA SER A 328 -23.60 3.43 1.92
C SER A 328 -22.91 2.06 1.91
N ARG A 329 -22.22 1.72 0.81
CA ARG A 329 -21.47 0.47 0.69
C ARG A 329 -20.29 0.41 1.66
N LEU A 330 -19.52 1.48 1.79
CA LEU A 330 -18.41 1.56 2.77
C LEU A 330 -18.94 1.39 4.20
N ASP A 331 -20.06 2.02 4.53
CA ASP A 331 -20.70 1.94 5.83
C ASP A 331 -21.17 0.51 6.16
N GLU A 332 -21.72 -0.20 5.17
CA GLU A 332 -22.06 -1.61 5.27
C GLU A 332 -20.81 -2.46 5.55
N LEU A 333 -19.74 -2.26 4.77
CA LEU A 333 -18.49 -3.02 4.87
C LEU A 333 -17.79 -2.80 6.23
N VAL A 334 -17.85 -1.58 6.79
CA VAL A 334 -17.34 -1.28 8.15
C VAL A 334 -18.15 -2.05 9.23
N LYS A 335 -19.47 -2.19 9.04
CA LYS A 335 -20.37 -2.89 9.97
C LYS A 335 -20.38 -4.41 9.76
N LEU A 336 -19.80 -4.88 8.65
CA LEU A 336 -19.89 -6.27 8.21
C LEU A 336 -19.37 -7.24 9.27
N SER A 337 -20.25 -8.10 9.76
CA SER A 337 -19.98 -9.08 10.82
C SER A 337 -20.17 -10.52 10.33
N SER A 338 -19.83 -10.78 9.06
CA SER A 338 -19.94 -12.12 8.47
C SER A 338 -19.10 -13.13 9.24
N LYS A 339 -19.60 -14.34 9.52
CA LYS A 339 -18.78 -15.41 10.11
C LYS A 339 -17.83 -16.09 9.11
N LYS A 340 -18.08 -15.92 7.81
CA LYS A 340 -17.32 -16.59 6.73
C LYS A 340 -15.91 -16.02 6.53
N ILE A 341 -15.72 -14.75 6.86
CA ILE A 341 -14.45 -14.06 6.69
C ILE A 341 -13.57 -14.33 7.93
N SER A 342 -12.25 -14.37 7.77
CA SER A 342 -11.33 -14.50 8.90
C SER A 342 -11.44 -13.29 9.84
N LYS A 343 -10.99 -13.44 11.09
CA LYS A 343 -10.97 -12.29 12.03
C LYS A 343 -9.94 -11.23 11.62
N LYS A 344 -8.84 -11.67 11.00
CA LYS A 344 -7.76 -10.83 10.50
C LYS A 344 -8.30 -9.91 9.41
N ASP A 345 -8.82 -10.48 8.33
CA ASP A 345 -9.32 -9.72 7.17
C ASP A 345 -10.47 -8.77 7.54
N LYS A 346 -11.31 -9.14 8.51
CA LYS A 346 -12.36 -8.23 9.03
C LYS A 346 -11.79 -7.03 9.75
N ARG A 347 -10.75 -7.21 10.57
CA ARG A 347 -10.16 -6.11 11.33
C ARG A 347 -9.55 -5.11 10.37
N GLU A 348 -8.73 -5.61 9.46
CA GLU A 348 -8.01 -4.82 8.46
C GLU A 348 -8.96 -4.15 7.48
N GLY A 349 -9.88 -4.93 6.90
CA GLY A 349 -10.91 -4.40 6.01
C GLY A 349 -11.70 -3.27 6.66
N ARG A 350 -12.16 -3.45 7.91
CA ARG A 350 -12.91 -2.39 8.61
C ARG A 350 -12.10 -1.13 8.90
N SER A 351 -10.79 -1.24 9.12
CA SER A 351 -9.95 -0.05 9.28
C SER A 351 -9.86 0.68 7.95
N LEU A 352 -9.47 -0.05 6.90
CA LEU A 352 -9.38 0.47 5.54
C LEU A 352 -10.67 1.13 5.07
N TYR A 353 -11.81 0.45 5.17
CA TYR A 353 -13.10 0.99 4.71
C TYR A 353 -13.51 2.24 5.49
N ARG A 354 -13.11 2.36 6.76
CA ARG A 354 -13.34 3.58 7.55
C ARG A 354 -12.46 4.71 7.06
N ASP A 355 -11.20 4.43 6.75
CA ASP A 355 -10.27 5.45 6.28
C ASP A 355 -10.66 5.94 4.89
N VAL A 356 -11.09 5.04 3.99
CA VAL A 356 -11.70 5.40 2.69
C VAL A 356 -12.99 6.20 2.88
N ALA A 357 -13.90 5.77 3.77
CA ALA A 357 -15.15 6.50 4.03
C ALA A 357 -14.89 7.92 4.54
N LYS A 358 -13.90 8.09 5.42
CA LYS A 358 -13.46 9.43 5.88
C LYS A 358 -12.93 10.26 4.71
N THR A 359 -12.12 9.67 3.82
CA THR A 359 -11.61 10.36 2.64
C THR A 359 -12.75 10.81 1.73
N VAL A 360 -13.67 9.90 1.39
CA VAL A 360 -14.84 10.23 0.54
C VAL A 360 -15.66 11.35 1.18
N GLN A 361 -16.07 11.22 2.44
CA GLN A 361 -16.86 12.25 3.14
C GLN A 361 -16.16 13.62 3.19
N LEU A 362 -14.85 13.61 3.44
CA LEU A 362 -14.04 14.81 3.50
C LEU A 362 -13.99 15.51 2.14
N TYR A 363 -13.75 14.77 1.06
CA TYR A 363 -13.59 15.34 -0.27
C TYR A 363 -14.93 15.60 -0.99
N SER A 364 -16.03 15.00 -0.54
CA SER A 364 -17.37 15.30 -1.04
C SER A 364 -17.89 16.67 -0.59
N SER A 365 -17.39 17.21 0.52
CA SER A 365 -17.82 18.51 1.05
C SER A 365 -16.76 19.57 0.83
N LYS A 366 -17.09 20.61 0.06
CA LYS A 366 -16.22 21.78 -0.16
C LYS A 366 -15.71 22.38 1.16
N LYS A 367 -16.61 22.57 2.13
CA LYS A 367 -16.23 23.09 3.46
C LYS A 367 -15.21 22.19 4.15
N ALA A 368 -15.43 20.87 4.15
CA ALA A 368 -14.52 19.93 4.81
C ALA A 368 -13.14 19.87 4.12
N ARG A 369 -13.10 19.97 2.77
CA ARG A 369 -11.85 20.11 2.00
C ARG A 369 -11.08 21.37 2.38
N LEU A 370 -11.73 22.53 2.31
CA LEU A 370 -11.11 23.82 2.67
C LEU A 370 -10.61 23.81 4.12
N GLU A 371 -11.38 23.24 5.05
CA GLU A 371 -10.94 23.07 6.43
C GLU A 371 -9.67 22.21 6.56
N ARG A 372 -9.48 21.17 5.73
CA ARG A 372 -8.25 20.37 5.71
C ARG A 372 -7.04 21.15 5.21
N TYR A 373 -7.21 22.03 4.22
CA TYR A 373 -6.13 22.84 3.68
C TYR A 373 -5.70 23.99 4.61
N LYS A 374 -6.56 24.40 5.55
CA LYS A 374 -6.18 25.40 6.54
C LYS A 374 -4.99 24.91 7.37
N PRO A 375 -3.94 25.75 7.55
CA PRO A 375 -2.79 25.39 8.35
C PRO A 375 -3.23 24.99 9.75
N LYS A 376 -2.62 23.95 10.31
CA LYS A 376 -2.92 23.54 11.68
C LYS A 376 -2.46 24.64 12.64
N ASP A 377 -3.39 25.26 13.35
CA ASP A 377 -3.03 26.06 14.52
C ASP A 377 -2.22 25.20 15.49
N LYS A 378 -1.21 25.80 16.16
CA LYS A 378 -0.31 25.08 17.09
C LYS A 378 -1.05 24.38 18.24
N ASP A 379 -2.28 24.79 18.52
CA ASP A 379 -3.17 24.22 19.56
C ASP A 379 -4.33 23.39 18.99
N SER A 380 -4.36 23.17 17.67
CA SER A 380 -5.40 22.39 17.01
C SER A 380 -5.22 20.89 17.29
N ASP A 381 -6.23 20.30 17.93
CA ASP A 381 -6.31 18.86 18.22
C ASP A 381 -6.63 18.01 16.96
N ARG A 382 -6.46 18.56 15.75
CA ARG A 382 -6.74 17.87 14.48
C ARG A 382 -5.85 16.64 14.34
N GLU A 383 -6.46 15.47 14.49
CA GLU A 383 -5.83 14.17 14.24
C GLU A 383 -5.21 14.16 12.83
N GLU A 384 -3.93 13.83 12.76
CA GLU A 384 -3.25 13.64 11.48
C GLU A 384 -3.82 12.38 10.82
N PHE A 385 -4.25 12.52 9.56
CA PHE A 385 -4.73 11.41 8.77
C PHE A 385 -3.52 10.59 8.32
N VAL A 386 -3.29 9.47 9.00
CA VAL A 386 -2.20 8.54 8.68
C VAL A 386 -2.83 7.22 8.25
N LEU A 387 -2.54 6.80 7.02
CA LEU A 387 -3.00 5.52 6.48
C LEU A 387 -2.12 4.36 6.96
N SER A 388 -0.80 4.57 6.98
CA SER A 388 0.16 3.52 7.32
C SER A 388 1.47 4.12 7.82
N HIS A 389 2.29 3.30 8.48
CA HIS A 389 3.68 3.62 8.75
C HIS A 389 4.61 2.57 8.14
N ILE A 390 5.71 3.01 7.55
CA ILE A 390 6.80 2.15 7.09
C ILE A 390 7.94 2.28 8.07
N LYS A 391 8.44 1.16 8.59
CA LYS A 391 9.64 1.16 9.41
C LYS A 391 10.87 1.17 8.51
N LEU A 392 11.67 2.24 8.59
CA LEU A 392 12.91 2.39 7.82
C LEU A 392 14.11 1.84 8.60
N SER A 393 14.08 2.00 9.92
CA SER A 393 15.10 1.49 10.84
C SER A 393 14.50 1.23 12.21
N LYS A 394 15.32 0.83 13.19
CA LYS A 394 14.85 0.70 14.59
C LYS A 394 14.30 2.01 15.16
N SER A 395 14.80 3.15 14.68
CA SER A 395 14.51 4.48 15.23
C SER A 395 13.77 5.44 14.30
N ARG A 396 13.53 5.04 13.05
CA ARG A 396 12.87 5.88 12.04
C ARG A 396 11.73 5.14 11.36
N SER A 397 10.62 5.85 11.19
CA SER A 397 9.46 5.41 10.43
C SER A 397 8.99 6.54 9.51
N LEU A 398 8.56 6.19 8.31
CA LEU A 398 7.88 7.09 7.39
C LEU A 398 6.38 6.94 7.58
N ALA A 399 5.67 8.05 7.83
CA ALA A 399 4.21 8.05 7.82
C ALA A 399 3.72 8.18 6.37
N VAL A 400 2.69 7.43 6.01
CA VAL A 400 2.01 7.49 4.72
C VAL A 400 0.65 8.11 4.98
N ASN A 401 0.49 9.36 4.56
CA ASN A 401 -0.63 10.22 4.94
C ASN A 401 -1.65 10.42 3.81
N SER A 402 -1.37 9.90 2.62
CA SER A 402 -2.15 10.10 1.41
C SER A 402 -2.32 8.79 0.66
N TRP A 403 -3.48 8.61 0.01
CA TRP A 403 -3.69 7.51 -0.92
C TRP A 403 -2.73 7.60 -2.11
N PHE A 404 -2.38 8.83 -2.53
CA PHE A 404 -1.36 9.10 -3.53
C PHE A 404 -0.02 8.40 -3.20
N ALA A 405 0.57 8.69 -2.04
CA ALA A 405 1.81 8.06 -1.60
C ALA A 405 1.62 6.56 -1.38
N PHE A 406 0.45 6.14 -0.90
CA PHE A 406 0.14 4.73 -0.66
C PHE A 406 0.22 3.90 -1.95
N PHE A 407 -0.44 4.30 -3.04
CA PHE A 407 -0.41 3.55 -4.31
C PHE A 407 0.99 3.46 -4.91
N ARG A 408 1.77 4.54 -4.87
CA ARG A 408 3.17 4.52 -5.33
C ARG A 408 4.03 3.56 -4.50
N LEU A 409 3.83 3.57 -3.19
CA LEU A 409 4.52 2.69 -2.27
C LEU A 409 4.16 1.20 -2.47
N ILE A 410 2.94 0.86 -2.89
CA ILE A 410 2.57 -0.53 -3.24
C ILE A 410 3.51 -1.05 -4.34
N GLN A 411 3.72 -0.26 -5.39
CA GLN A 411 4.59 -0.62 -6.51
C GLN A 411 6.04 -0.81 -6.03
N LEU A 412 6.57 0.16 -5.30
CA LEU A 412 7.93 0.08 -4.77
C LEU A 412 8.12 -1.09 -3.80
N LYS A 413 7.10 -1.42 -2.99
CA LYS A 413 7.13 -2.59 -2.12
C LYS A 413 7.10 -3.89 -2.90
N TRP A 414 6.38 -3.97 -4.01
CA TRP A 414 6.45 -5.14 -4.89
C TRP A 414 7.84 -5.30 -5.52
N VAL A 415 8.45 -4.20 -5.97
CA VAL A 415 9.80 -4.19 -6.56
C VAL A 415 10.85 -4.62 -5.55
N TYR A 416 10.88 -4.00 -4.38
CA TYR A 416 12.00 -4.15 -3.43
C TYR A 416 11.72 -5.10 -2.28
N SER A 417 10.45 -5.46 -2.01
CA SER A 417 10.06 -6.40 -0.95
C SER A 417 10.75 -6.06 0.38
N SER A 418 11.55 -6.98 0.93
CA SER A 418 12.33 -6.81 2.15
C SER A 418 13.37 -5.70 2.04
N GLY A 419 13.87 -5.37 0.85
CA GLY A 419 14.80 -4.26 0.60
C GLY A 419 14.15 -2.87 0.62
N THR A 420 12.82 -2.76 0.64
CA THR A 420 12.10 -1.47 0.57
C THR A 420 12.60 -0.47 1.62
N HIS A 421 12.81 -0.91 2.86
CA HIS A 421 13.29 -0.03 3.93
C HIS A 421 14.71 0.49 3.69
N THR A 422 15.61 -0.35 3.15
CA THR A 422 16.97 0.03 2.78
C THR A 422 16.97 1.02 1.62
N GLN A 423 16.14 0.76 0.62
CA GLN A 423 16.00 1.59 -0.58
C GLN A 423 15.43 2.96 -0.21
N LEU A 424 14.31 3.03 0.51
CA LEU A 424 13.73 4.30 0.95
C LEU A 424 14.62 5.09 1.91
N ALA A 425 15.49 4.44 2.68
CA ALA A 425 16.40 5.14 3.57
C ALA A 425 17.58 5.79 2.82
N ASN A 426 18.05 5.18 1.74
CA ASN A 426 19.36 5.46 1.16
C ASN A 426 19.33 5.85 -0.33
N ASN A 427 18.21 5.68 -1.03
CA ASN A 427 18.03 6.11 -2.41
C ASN A 427 17.15 7.35 -2.43
N ASP A 428 17.74 8.51 -2.70
CA ASP A 428 17.04 9.80 -2.61
C ASP A 428 15.95 9.94 -3.68
N ARG A 429 16.17 9.41 -4.88
CA ARG A 429 15.16 9.40 -5.95
C ARG A 429 13.89 8.66 -5.53
N LEU A 430 14.02 7.50 -4.89
CA LEU A 430 12.85 6.74 -4.42
C LEU A 430 12.11 7.45 -3.28
N LYS A 431 12.79 8.28 -2.49
CA LYS A 431 12.13 9.12 -1.48
C LYS A 431 11.24 10.15 -2.16
N ASP A 432 11.71 10.73 -3.25
CA ASP A 432 10.98 11.76 -4.01
C ASP A 432 9.72 11.18 -4.64
N ILE A 433 9.78 9.95 -5.14
CA ILE A 433 8.61 9.24 -5.70
C ILE A 433 7.48 9.09 -4.66
N ILE A 434 7.79 8.84 -3.38
CA ILE A 434 6.78 8.60 -2.33
C ILE A 434 6.23 9.88 -1.70
N ARG A 435 6.74 11.07 -2.08
CA ARG A 435 6.24 12.33 -1.52
C ARG A 435 4.73 12.48 -1.78
N ASP A 436 4.04 13.09 -0.82
CA ASP A 436 2.62 13.42 -0.97
C ASP A 436 2.42 14.32 -2.22
N LYS A 437 1.17 14.38 -2.71
CA LYS A 437 0.76 15.16 -3.89
C LYS A 437 1.44 16.55 -3.89
N PRO A 438 2.05 17.00 -5.01
CA PRO A 438 2.60 18.34 -5.13
C PRO A 438 1.57 19.38 -4.69
N GLU A 439 1.95 20.23 -3.73
CA GLU A 439 1.05 21.21 -3.11
C GLU A 439 0.85 22.44 -4.01
N GLU A 440 0.47 22.26 -5.27
CA GLU A 440 0.10 23.38 -6.16
C GLU A 440 -1.36 23.86 -5.93
N SER A 441 -2.12 23.16 -5.07
CA SER A 441 -3.51 23.52 -4.70
C SER A 441 -3.56 24.62 -3.63
N TYR A 442 -4.73 25.25 -3.44
CA TYR A 442 -5.17 26.23 -2.41
C TYR A 442 -4.34 26.27 -1.09
N ALA A 443 -3.85 25.13 -0.60
CA ALA A 443 -2.86 25.03 0.48
C ALA A 443 -1.61 25.93 0.28
N ALA A 444 -1.13 26.11 -0.95
CA ALA A 444 -0.01 27.00 -1.31
C ALA A 444 -0.26 28.46 -0.91
N GLN A 445 -1.53 28.91 -0.86
CA GLN A 445 -1.87 30.28 -0.45
C GLN A 445 -1.61 30.52 1.05
N PHE A 446 -1.54 29.45 1.84
CA PHE A 446 -1.25 29.52 3.28
C PHE A 446 0.22 29.23 3.61
N GLN A 447 1.02 28.85 2.61
CA GLN A 447 2.48 28.75 2.75
C GLN A 447 3.05 30.16 2.64
N SER A 448 3.13 30.84 3.78
CA SER A 448 3.89 32.09 3.89
C SER A 448 5.31 31.88 3.38
N THR A 449 5.86 32.92 2.73
CA THR A 449 7.25 33.05 2.22
C THR A 449 8.31 33.04 3.33
N GLU A 450 8.16 32.20 4.34
CA GLU A 450 9.24 31.83 5.24
C GLU A 450 9.98 30.68 4.57
N GLU A 451 11.26 30.90 4.28
CA GLU A 451 12.20 29.90 3.77
C GLU A 451 12.03 28.59 4.56
N LEU A 452 11.32 27.63 3.97
CA LEU A 452 11.27 26.27 4.49
C LEU A 452 12.70 25.76 4.41
N ASP A 453 13.33 25.62 5.57
CA ASP A 453 14.58 24.89 5.74
C ASP A 453 14.38 23.51 5.09
N GLU A 454 15.01 23.27 3.93
CA GLU A 454 14.86 22.08 3.08
C GLU A 454 15.17 20.75 3.81
N GLY A 455 15.53 20.80 5.10
CA GLY A 455 15.86 19.68 5.95
C GLY A 455 14.72 19.06 6.77
N ASP A 456 13.52 19.65 6.86
CA ASP A 456 12.47 19.19 7.79
C ASP A 456 11.24 18.55 7.12
N THR A 457 11.45 17.85 6.00
CA THR A 457 10.45 16.95 5.40
C THR A 457 10.18 15.75 6.34
N SER A 458 9.38 15.97 7.39
CA SER A 458 8.63 14.99 8.21
C SER A 458 9.17 13.55 8.34
N TRP A 459 10.48 13.36 8.50
CA TRP A 459 11.03 12.08 8.95
C TRP A 459 10.94 12.05 10.47
N GLY A 460 9.78 11.59 10.98
CA GLY A 460 9.54 11.51 12.41
C GLY A 460 10.67 10.78 13.16
N ASN A 461 11.47 11.52 13.90
CA ASN A 461 12.46 10.96 14.83
C ASN A 461 11.73 10.39 16.05
N GLN A 462 11.95 9.12 16.41
CA GLN A 462 11.37 8.49 17.62
C GLN A 462 11.60 9.27 18.94
N SER A 463 12.52 10.24 18.97
CA SER A 463 12.79 11.10 20.12
C SER A 463 11.61 12.03 20.47
N THR A 464 10.81 12.48 19.49
CA THR A 464 9.61 13.29 19.73
C THR A 464 8.48 12.49 20.38
N ILE A 465 8.42 11.17 20.14
CA ILE A 465 7.42 10.24 20.72
C ILE A 465 7.52 10.17 22.26
N LYS A 466 8.72 10.29 22.85
CA LYS A 466 8.88 10.32 24.32
C LYS A 466 8.23 11.55 24.96
N SER A 467 8.30 12.71 24.30
CA SER A 467 7.60 13.93 24.77
C SER A 467 6.08 13.80 24.62
N ASN A 468 5.64 13.11 23.57
CA ASN A 468 4.24 12.91 23.25
C ASN A 468 3.56 11.91 24.20
N ASN A 469 4.27 10.89 24.68
CA ASN A 469 3.73 9.94 25.66
C ASN A 469 3.33 10.63 26.98
N LYS A 470 4.09 11.61 27.48
CA LYS A 470 3.73 12.35 28.71
C LYS A 470 2.45 13.18 28.52
N LYS A 471 2.35 13.90 27.39
CA LYS A 471 1.15 14.67 27.02
C LYS A 471 -0.07 13.75 26.80
N ARG A 472 0.15 12.59 26.16
CA ARG A 472 -0.87 11.56 25.93
C ARG A 472 -1.36 10.94 27.23
N THR A 473 -0.47 10.62 28.18
CA THR A 473 -0.86 10.12 29.51
C THR A 473 -1.71 11.15 30.24
N GLN A 474 -1.33 12.44 30.21
CA GLN A 474 -2.14 13.52 30.80
C GLN A 474 -3.52 13.65 30.13
N LYS A 475 -3.61 13.52 28.80
CA LYS A 475 -4.89 13.56 28.06
C LYS A 475 -5.77 12.34 28.34
N ILE A 476 -5.17 11.15 28.53
CA ILE A 476 -5.89 9.93 28.93
C ILE A 476 -6.41 10.07 30.37
N GLU A 477 -5.60 10.63 31.28
CA GLU A 477 -6.00 10.89 32.67
C GLU A 477 -7.13 11.93 32.74
N SER A 478 -7.05 13.02 31.98
CA SER A 478 -8.12 14.02 31.92
C SER A 478 -9.41 13.45 31.33
N GLY A 479 -9.33 12.65 30.26
CA GLY A 479 -10.49 11.99 29.67
C GLY A 479 -11.11 10.92 30.59
N ARG A 480 -10.28 10.21 31.37
CA ARG A 480 -10.76 9.28 32.40
C ARG A 480 -11.45 10.02 33.55
N LYS A 481 -10.89 11.15 33.97
CA LYS A 481 -11.47 12.01 35.01
C LYS A 481 -12.81 12.58 34.55
N ALA A 482 -12.89 13.12 33.35
CA ALA A 482 -14.15 13.62 32.77
C ALA A 482 -15.24 12.53 32.70
N LYS A 483 -14.89 11.28 32.33
CA LYS A 483 -15.86 10.16 32.35
C LYS A 483 -16.28 9.75 33.76
N LEU A 484 -15.36 9.84 34.73
CA LEU A 484 -15.66 9.60 36.13
C LEU A 484 -16.60 10.67 36.67
N ASP A 485 -16.33 11.94 36.38
CA ASP A 485 -17.15 13.08 36.77
C ASP A 485 -18.57 12.97 36.17
N LEU A 486 -18.68 12.63 34.89
CA LEU A 486 -19.97 12.39 34.21
C LEU A 486 -20.73 11.18 34.79
N SER A 487 -20.01 10.13 35.19
CA SER A 487 -20.60 8.97 35.87
C SER A 487 -21.02 9.28 37.31
N LEU A 488 -20.32 10.17 38.00
CA LEU A 488 -20.64 10.62 39.36
C LEU A 488 -21.90 11.51 39.35
N GLU A 489 -21.97 12.46 38.41
CA GLU A 489 -23.16 13.28 38.16
C GLU A 489 -24.38 12.41 37.82
N GLN A 490 -24.23 11.42 36.93
CA GLN A 490 -25.33 10.50 36.60
C GLN A 490 -25.73 9.58 37.75
N SER A 491 -24.83 9.31 38.69
CA SER A 491 -25.13 8.48 39.87
C SER A 491 -25.79 9.24 41.02
N GLY A 492 -25.97 10.57 40.88
CA GLY A 492 -26.60 11.40 41.92
C GLY A 492 -25.81 11.48 43.22
N VAL A 493 -24.52 11.14 43.20
CA VAL A 493 -23.61 11.32 44.35
C VAL A 493 -23.06 12.74 44.28
N THR A 494 -23.93 13.72 44.45
CA THR A 494 -23.49 15.07 44.82
C THR A 494 -23.17 15.05 46.31
N ASN A 495 -21.97 15.48 46.67
CA ASN A 495 -21.56 15.67 48.07
C ASN A 495 -22.45 16.76 48.72
N GLU A 496 -23.65 16.39 49.16
CA GLU A 496 -24.46 17.17 50.09
C GLU A 496 -24.08 16.79 51.53
N GLU A 497 -22.81 16.94 51.90
CA GLU A 497 -22.36 16.92 53.29
C GLU A 497 -21.25 17.96 53.48
N GLU A 498 -21.56 19.23 53.25
CA GLU A 498 -20.68 20.32 53.69
C GLU A 498 -21.42 21.52 54.30
N ASP A 499 -22.67 21.34 54.75
CA ASP A 499 -23.41 22.34 55.54
C ASP A 499 -24.10 21.70 56.76
N LEU A 500 -23.31 21.37 57.78
CA LEU A 500 -23.78 21.29 59.18
C LEU A 500 -22.68 21.82 60.12
N ILE A 501 -22.70 23.13 60.36
CA ILE A 501 -22.26 23.77 61.61
C ILE A 501 -23.51 24.09 62.43
#